data_AF-A0A9E3HBE5-F1
#
_entry.id   AF-A0A9E3HBE5-F1
#
_cell.length_a   1.000
_cell.length_b   1.000
_cell.length_c   1.000
_cell.angle_alpha   90.00
_cell.angle_beta   90.00
_cell.angle_gamma   90.00
#
_symmetry.space_group_name_H-M   'P 1'
#
loop_
_entity.id
_entity.type
_entity.pdbx_description
1 polymer ?
#
loop_
_entity_poly.entity_id
_entity_poly.type
_entity_poly.pdbx_seq_one_letter_code
_entity_poly.pdbx_strand_id
1 'polypeptide(L)' 'MLERGLYHFSVAYDLGKATDPVKYFAAKENQDLGVVKVLRKPVPKLNLSPFPQLPLTTVQFS' A
#
# COMPACT_ATOMS: atom_id res chain seq x y z
N MET A 1 7.32 -8.71 5.80
CA MET A 1 7.24 -9.98 5.06
C MET A 1 8.50 -10.07 4.19
N LEU A 2 9.63 -10.45 4.79
CA LEU A 2 10.93 -10.39 4.11
C LEU A 2 11.21 -11.66 3.30
N GLU A 3 10.99 -12.83 3.91
CA GLU A 3 11.25 -14.14 3.28
C GLU A 3 10.54 -14.32 1.94
N ARG A 4 9.23 -14.03 1.87
CA ARG A 4 8.46 -14.16 0.63
C ARG A 4 8.97 -13.19 -0.45
N GLY A 5 9.28 -11.95 -0.08
CA GLY A 5 9.81 -10.96 -1.00
C GLY A 5 11.16 -11.37 -1.59
N LEU A 6 12.08 -11.81 -0.72
CA LEU A 6 13.41 -12.25 -1.13
C LEU A 6 13.34 -13.45 -2.08
N TYR A 7 12.47 -14.42 -1.79
CA TYR A 7 12.26 -15.58 -2.66
C TYR A 7 11.86 -15.18 -4.09
N HIS A 8 10.85 -14.30 -4.23
CA HIS A 8 10.40 -13.85 -5.55
C HIS A 8 11.46 -13.01 -6.27
N PHE A 9 12.21 -12.18 -5.54
CA PHE A 9 13.30 -11.40 -6.12
C PHE A 9 14.44 -12.30 -6.61
N SER A 10 14.87 -13.31 -5.83
CA SER A 10 15.91 -14.25 -6.25
C SER A 10 15.53 -15.00 -7.52
N VAL A 11 14.28 -15.49 -7.62
CA VAL A 11 13.79 -16.13 -8.85
C VAL A 11 13.76 -15.16 -10.03
N ALA A 12 13.34 -13.90 -9.81
CA ALA A 12 13.33 -12.89 -10.87
C ALA A 12 14.75 -12.48 -11.30
N TYR A 13 15.71 -12.49 -10.37
CA TYR A 13 17.12 -12.22 -10.62
C TYR A 13 17.77 -13.33 -11.45
N ASP A 14 17.54 -14.59 -11.08
CA ASP A 14 18.07 -15.76 -11.81
C ASP A 14 17.51 -15.83 -13.24
N LEU A 15 16.28 -15.38 -13.45
CA LEU A 15 15.65 -15.27 -14.77
C LEU A 15 16.09 -14.02 -15.56
N GLY A 16 16.96 -13.16 -15.01
CA GLY A 16 17.40 -11.91 -15.63
C GLY A 16 16.30 -10.85 -15.76
N LYS A 17 15.17 -11.00 -15.05
CA LYS A 17 14.01 -10.09 -15.11
C LYS A 17 14.14 -8.89 -14.17
N ALA A 18 14.92 -9.04 -13.11
CA ALA A 18 15.14 -7.99 -12.12
C ALA A 18 16.60 -7.96 -11.68
N THR A 19 17.17 -6.77 -11.50
CA THR A 19 18.56 -6.58 -11.03
C THR A 19 18.60 -5.69 -9.80
N ASP A 20 17.80 -4.63 -9.80
CA ASP A 20 17.64 -3.73 -8.67
C ASP A 20 16.47 -4.17 -7.77
N PRO A 21 16.72 -4.58 -6.51
CA PRO A 21 15.66 -4.97 -5.58
C PRO A 21 14.74 -3.80 -5.24
N VAL A 22 15.24 -2.57 -5.17
CA VAL A 22 14.41 -1.40 -4.82
C VAL A 22 13.40 -1.14 -5.93
N LYS A 23 13.87 -1.10 -7.18
CA LYS A 23 12.98 -0.97 -8.35
C LYS A 23 11.99 -2.13 -8.46
N TYR A 24 12.41 -3.35 -8.14
CA TYR A 24 11.54 -4.54 -8.17
C TYR A 24 10.41 -4.45 -7.15
N PHE A 25 10.71 -4.17 -5.88
CA PHE A 25 9.69 -4.11 -4.83
C PHE A 25 8.83 -2.85 -4.85
N ALA A 26 9.33 -1.75 -5.46
CA ALA A 26 8.55 -0.53 -5.64
C ALA A 26 7.54 -0.63 -6.80
N ALA A 27 7.71 -1.59 -7.71
CA ALA A 27 6.81 -1.79 -8.84
C ALA A 27 5.38 -2.12 -8.36
N LYS A 28 4.37 -1.56 -9.02
CA LYS A 28 2.95 -1.73 -8.66
C LYS A 28 2.52 -3.20 -8.65
N GLU A 29 3.12 -4.01 -9.52
CA GLU A 29 2.87 -5.44 -9.68
C GLU A 29 3.32 -6.27 -8.49
N ASN A 30 4.38 -5.85 -7.77
CA ASN A 30 5.01 -6.61 -6.68
C ASN A 30 4.67 -6.06 -5.29
N GLN A 31 3.71 -5.14 -5.18
CA GLN A 31 3.27 -4.58 -3.89
C GLN A 31 2.55 -5.60 -3.00
N ASP A 32 2.02 -6.67 -3.60
CA ASP A 32 1.40 -7.80 -2.91
C ASP A 32 2.39 -8.54 -1.99
N LEU A 33 3.69 -8.49 -2.30
CA LEU A 33 4.76 -9.09 -1.51
C LEU A 33 4.91 -8.43 -0.12
N GLY A 34 4.34 -7.23 0.08
CA GLY A 34 4.30 -6.56 1.38
C GLY A 34 5.67 -6.19 1.94
N VAL A 35 6.68 -6.05 1.07
CA VAL A 35 8.04 -5.60 1.40
C VAL A 35 8.08 -4.09 1.58
N VAL A 36 7.60 -3.35 0.58
CA VAL A 36 7.44 -1.89 0.65
C VAL A 36 6.10 -1.57 1.31
N LYS A 37 6.14 -0.87 2.44
CA LYS A 37 4.92 -0.41 3.11
C LYS A 37 4.34 0.78 2.35
N VAL A 38 3.04 0.76 2.13
CA VAL A 38 2.30 1.90 1.59
C VAL A 38 2.18 2.99 2.66
N LEU A 39 2.21 4.26 2.24
CA LEU A 39 1.87 5.37 3.13
C LEU A 39 0.47 5.16 3.70
N ARG A 40 0.36 5.21 5.03
CA ARG A 40 -0.94 5.09 5.70
C ARG A 40 -1.85 6.24 5.27
N LYS A 41 -3.14 5.95 5.16
CA LYS A 41 -4.18 6.97 5.02
C LYS A 41 -4.05 7.98 6.18
N PRO A 42 -4.28 9.28 5.94
CA PRO A 42 -4.27 10.26 7.02
C PRO A 42 -5.29 9.85 8.08
N VAL A 43 -4.92 10.00 9.35
CA VAL A 43 -5.82 9.72 10.47
C VAL A 43 -6.96 10.75 10.43
N PRO A 44 -8.23 10.31 10.36
CA PRO A 44 -9.35 11.25 10.38
C PRO A 44 -9.33 11.99 11.71
N LYS A 45 -9.37 13.33 11.66
CA LYS A 45 -9.48 14.13 12.87
C LYS A 45 -10.87 13.92 13.47
N LEU A 46 -10.92 13.46 14.71
CA LEU A 46 -12.18 13.34 15.44
C LEU A 46 -12.72 14.75 15.73
N ASN A 47 -13.97 15.01 15.34
CA ASN A 47 -14.64 16.25 15.71
C ASN A 47 -15.06 16.16 17.19
N LEU A 48 -14.42 16.95 18.05
CA LEU A 48 -14.73 17.02 19.49
C LEU A 48 -15.74 18.13 19.82
N SER A 49 -16.41 18.72 18.83
CA SER A 49 -17.45 19.70 19.10
C SER A 49 -18.57 19.08 19.95
N PRO A 50 -19.18 19.83 20.89
CA PRO A 50 -20.26 19.32 21.74
C PRO A 50 -21.48 18.83 20.94
N PHE A 51 -21.66 19.34 19.71
CA PHE A 51 -22.66 18.90 18.76
C PHE A 51 -21.96 18.55 17.42
N PRO A 52 -21.45 17.32 17.26
CA PRO A 52 -20.80 16.93 16.02
C PRO A 52 -21.82 16.96 14.87
N GLN A 53 -21.60 17.86 13.92
CA GLN A 53 -22.36 17.87 12.67
C GLN A 53 -22.06 16.57 11.92
N LEU A 54 -23.09 15.76 11.67
CA LEU A 54 -23.00 14.60 10.80
C LEU A 54 -22.51 15.09 9.43
N PRO A 55 -21.49 14.45 8.83
CA PRO A 55 -21.08 14.81 7.49
C PRO A 55 -22.26 14.61 6.54
N LEU A 56 -22.68 15.67 5.85
CA LEU A 56 -23.68 15.67 4.79
C LEU A 56 -23.12 14.88 3.59
N THR A 57 -22.97 13.57 3.76
CA THR A 57 -22.68 12.67 2.65
C THR A 57 -24.03 12.20 2.15
N THR A 58 -24.73 13.09 1.45
CA THR A 58 -25.80 12.68 0.55
C THR A 58 -25.12 11.94 -0.59
N VAL A 59 -24.72 10.69 -0.36
CA VAL A 59 -24.41 9.76 -1.45
C VAL A 59 -25.77 9.45 -2.07
N GLN A 60 -26.17 10.29 -3.02
CA GLN A 60 -27.24 9.94 -3.94
C GLN A 60 -26.73 8.77 -4.77
N PHE A 61 -27.06 7.55 -4.33
CA PHE A 61 -27.01 6.39 -5.20
C PHE A 61 -28.12 6.59 -6.24
N SER A 62 -27.72 7.06 -7.43
CA SER A 62 -28.49 7.01 -8.67
C SER A 62 -28.34 5.64 -9.32
#